data_AF-A0A655J9C2-F1
#
_entry.id   AF-A0A655J9C2-F1
#
_cell.length_a   1.000
_cell.length_b   1.000
_cell.length_c   1.000
_cell.angle_alpha   90.00
_cell.angle_beta   90.00
_cell.angle_gamma   90.00
#
_symmetry.space_group_name_H-M   'P 1'
#
loop_
_entity.id
_entity.type
_entity.pdbx_description
1 polymer ?
#
loop_
_entity_poly.entity_id
_entity_poly.type
_entity_poly.pdbx_seq_one_letter_code
_entity_poly.pdbx_strand_id
1 'polypeptide(L)' 'MGLQELTDDELAAISPELTPQVREVLTIEGSVSARDCRGGTAPGRVAEQLNAIGEAAERLRRQLVR' A
#
# COMPACT_ATOMS: atom_id res chain seq x y z
N MET A 1 7.46 -22.36 7.10
CA MET A 1 8.07 -22.00 5.82
C MET A 1 7.16 -21.00 5.11
N GLY A 2 7.38 -19.70 5.29
CA GLY A 2 6.74 -18.64 4.50
C GLY A 2 7.58 -18.27 3.27
N LEU A 3 6.97 -17.55 2.32
CA LEU A 3 7.64 -17.17 1.05
C LEU A 3 8.91 -16.35 1.26
N GLN A 4 8.97 -15.54 2.31
CA GLN A 4 10.12 -14.73 2.68
C GLN A 4 11.37 -15.55 3.09
N GLU A 5 11.20 -16.83 3.43
CA GLU A 5 12.28 -17.72 3.89
C GLU A 5 13.01 -18.42 2.73
N LEU A 6 12.45 -18.38 1.51
CA LEU A 6 13.11 -18.92 0.32
C LEU A 6 14.36 -18.10 0.00
N THR A 7 15.38 -18.73 -0.57
CA THR A 7 16.58 -18.10 -1.14
C THR A 7 16.31 -17.54 -2.53
N ASP A 8 17.20 -16.67 -3.03
CA ASP A 8 17.06 -16.10 -4.38
C ASP A 8 17.16 -17.18 -5.45
N ASP A 9 18.02 -18.19 -5.24
CA ASP A 9 18.17 -19.33 -6.15
C ASP A 9 16.90 -20.20 -6.18
N GLU A 10 16.25 -20.42 -5.03
CA GLU A 10 14.96 -21.14 -4.97
C GLU A 10 13.85 -20.38 -5.68
N LEU A 11 13.81 -19.05 -5.56
CA LEU A 11 12.85 -18.21 -6.28
C LEU A 11 13.14 -18.20 -7.79
N ALA A 12 14.40 -18.05 -8.19
CA ALA A 12 14.83 -18.06 -9.58
C ALA A 12 14.60 -19.42 -10.26
N ALA A 13 14.70 -20.53 -9.52
CA ALA A 13 14.39 -21.87 -10.00
C ALA A 13 12.91 -22.05 -10.37
N ILE A 14 12.00 -21.27 -9.76
CA ILE A 14 10.57 -21.26 -10.12
C ILE A 14 10.35 -20.40 -11.36
N SER A 15 10.91 -19.19 -11.38
CA SER A 15 10.87 -18.30 -12.53
C SER A 15 12.08 -17.36 -12.51
N PRO A 16 12.80 -17.20 -13.63
CA PRO A 16 13.94 -16.29 -13.70
C PRO A 16 13.54 -14.81 -13.55
N GLU A 17 12.24 -14.47 -13.67
CA GLU A 17 11.73 -13.12 -13.42
C GLU A 17 11.64 -12.79 -11.91
N LEU A 18 11.68 -13.80 -11.03
CA LEU A 18 11.67 -13.63 -9.57
C LEU A 18 13.08 -13.27 -9.08
N THR A 19 13.52 -12.09 -9.49
CA THR A 19 14.75 -11.44 -9.03
C THR A 19 14.70 -11.10 -7.53
N PRO A 20 15.82 -10.81 -6.86
CA PRO A 20 15.85 -10.47 -5.43
C PRO A 20 14.88 -9.33 -5.04
N GLN A 21 14.54 -8.45 -5.97
CA GLN A 21 13.57 -7.36 -5.84
C GLN A 21 12.18 -7.84 -5.40
N VAL A 22 11.77 -9.07 -5.70
CA VAL A 22 10.46 -9.60 -5.27
C VAL A 22 10.33 -9.62 -3.74
N ARG A 23 11.44 -9.69 -3.01
CA ARG A 23 11.42 -9.66 -1.54
C ARG A 23 10.87 -8.35 -0.96
N GLU A 24 10.98 -7.25 -1.70
CA GLU A 24 10.45 -5.95 -1.27
C GLU A 24 8.94 -6.01 -0.99
N VAL A 25 8.20 -6.83 -1.75
CA VAL A 25 6.74 -7.01 -1.58
C VAL A 25 6.37 -8.18 -0.66
N LEU A 26 7.33 -8.98 -0.19
CA LEU A 26 7.12 -10.10 0.75
C LEU A 26 7.18 -9.68 2.22
N THR A 27 7.01 -8.39 2.50
CA THR A 27 6.87 -7.82 3.84
C THR A 27 5.46 -7.27 4.03
N ILE A 28 5.03 -7.10 5.30
CA ILE A 28 3.74 -6.45 5.59
C ILE A 28 3.73 -5.03 5.00
N GLU A 29 4.81 -4.27 5.20
CA GLU A 29 4.93 -2.90 4.71
C GLU A 29 4.91 -2.83 3.18
N GLY A 30 5.67 -3.70 2.50
CA GLY A 30 5.68 -3.79 1.04
C GLY A 30 4.32 -4.18 0.46
N SER A 31 3.64 -5.15 1.09
CA SER A 31 2.30 -5.58 0.69
C SER A 31 1.26 -4.47 0.78
N VAL A 32 1.29 -3.67 1.86
CA VAL A 32 0.37 -2.53 2.04
C VAL A 32 0.73 -1.38 1.11
N SER A 33 2.02 -1.07 0.97
CA SER A 33 2.51 0.02 0.12
C SER A 33 2.21 -0.20 -1.37
N ALA A 34 2.22 -1.45 -1.84
CA ALA A 34 1.86 -1.81 -3.21
C ALA A 34 0.38 -1.56 -3.56
N ARG A 35 -0.48 -1.28 -2.58
CA ARG A 35 -1.89 -0.91 -2.79
C ARG A 35 -2.03 0.60 -2.99
N ASP A 36 -1.28 1.14 -3.95
CA ASP A 36 -1.13 2.57 -4.23
C ASP A 36 -2.08 3.10 -5.33
N CYS A 37 -3.01 2.28 -5.79
CA CYS A 37 -4.04 2.73 -6.73
C CYS A 37 -5.00 3.73 -6.06
N ARG A 38 -5.83 4.40 -6.86
CA ARG A 38 -6.87 5.30 -6.34
C ARG A 38 -7.79 4.54 -5.38
N GLY A 39 -7.94 5.07 -4.16
CA GLY A 39 -8.74 4.43 -3.10
C GLY A 39 -8.05 3.24 -2.43
N GLY A 40 -6.76 3.02 -2.72
CA GLY A 40 -5.98 1.96 -2.12
C GLY A 40 -5.61 2.20 -0.65
N THR A 41 -4.94 1.22 -0.05
CA THR A 41 -4.58 1.18 1.37
C THR A 41 -3.14 1.61 1.64
N ALA A 42 -2.36 1.99 0.62
CA ALA A 42 -1.04 2.56 0.84
C ALA A 42 -1.13 3.78 1.79
N PRO A 43 -0.17 3.99 2.71
CA PRO A 43 -0.24 5.07 3.69
C PRO A 43 -0.50 6.45 3.08
N GLY A 44 0.13 6.75 1.94
CA GLY A 44 -0.12 8.00 1.19
C GLY A 44 -1.56 8.11 0.69
N ARG A 45 -2.17 7.02 0.20
CA ARG A 45 -3.57 7.00 -0.24
C ARG A 45 -4.54 7.19 0.90
N VAL A 46 -4.27 6.61 2.07
CA VAL A 46 -5.09 6.83 3.26
C VAL A 46 -4.97 8.27 3.75
N ALA A 47 -3.77 8.85 3.74
CA ALA A 47 -3.57 10.26 4.09
C ALA A 47 -4.33 11.21 3.14
N GLU A 48 -4.27 10.98 1.82
CA GLU A 48 -5.06 11.72 0.83
C GLU A 48 -6.57 11.66 1.12
N GLN A 49 -7.07 10.46 1.42
CA GLN A 49 -8.49 10.24 1.74
C GLN A 49 -8.92 10.95 3.03
N LEU A 50 -8.10 10.88 4.07
CA LEU A 50 -8.35 11.58 5.34
C LEU A 50 -8.41 13.10 5.15
N ASN A 51 -7.47 13.66 4.39
CA ASN A 51 -7.46 15.10 4.08
C ASN A 51 -8.74 15.52 3.34
N ALA A 52 -9.12 14.77 2.29
CA ALA A 52 -10.32 15.07 1.51
C ALA A 52 -11.61 15.02 2.36
N ILE A 53 -11.74 14.02 3.23
CA ILE A 53 -12.90 13.91 4.15
C ILE A 53 -12.88 15.04 5.18
N GLY A 54 -11.71 15.39 5.72
CA GLY A 54 -11.56 16.51 6.64
C GLY A 54 -12.03 17.83 6.02
N GLU A 55 -11.59 18.15 4.81
CA GLU A 55 -12.03 19.35 4.07
C GLU A 55 -13.54 19.37 3.82
N ALA A 56 -14.11 18.21 3.45
CA ALA A 56 -15.55 18.08 3.20
C ALA A 56 -16.36 18.29 4.48
N ALA A 57 -15.94 17.71 5.60
CA ALA A 57 -16.59 17.88 6.89
C ALA A 57 -16.56 19.36 7.34
N GLU A 58 -15.43 20.05 7.14
CA GLU A 58 -15.26 21.45 7.48
C GLU A 58 -16.16 22.38 6.69
N ARG A 59 -16.29 22.10 5.40
CA ARG A 59 -17.23 22.81 4.52
C ARG A 59 -18.67 22.65 5.00
N LEU A 60 -19.10 21.41 5.29
CA LEU A 60 -20.46 21.12 5.73
C LEU A 60 -20.75 21.75 7.09
N ARG A 61 -19.80 21.71 8.04
CA ARG A 61 -19.97 22.34 9.36
C ARG A 61 -20.18 23.85 9.25
N ARG A 62 -19.43 24.53 8.37
CA ARG A 62 -19.61 25.97 8.12
C ARG A 62 -20.97 26.30 7.48
N GLN A 63 -21.55 25.39 6.71
CA GLN A 63 -22.87 25.58 6.10
C GLN A 63 -24.00 25.43 7.12
N LEU A 64 -23.87 24.52 8.09
CA LEU A 64 -24.88 24.29 9.13
C LEU A 64 -24.96 25.38 10.19
N VAL A 65 -23.87 26.14 10.39
CA VAL A 65 -23.79 27.23 11.39
C VAL A 65 -24.20 28.59 10.79
N ARG A 66 -24.45 28.64 9.47
CA ARG A 66 -25.02 29.82 8.79
C ARG A 66 -26.54 29.76 8.77
#